data_AF-A0A2K3JGA3-F1
#
_entry.id   AF-A0A2K3JGA3-F1
#
_cell.length_a   1.000
_cell.length_b   1.000
_cell.length_c   1.000
_cell.angle_alpha   90.00
_cell.angle_beta   90.00
_cell.angle_gamma   90.00
#
_symmetry.space_group_name_H-M   'P 1'
#
loop_
_entity.id
_entity.type
_entity.pdbx_description
1 polymer ?
#
loop_
_entity_poly.entity_id
_entity_poly.type
_entity_poly.pdbx_seq_one_letter_code
_entity_poly.pdbx_strand_id
1 'polypeptide(L)'
;MSYEDLLKKGLLPADEVEAPVINFCVITAAEKRMSIPISAVKEITDAAAIMPLPGSPPHIRGLIQLRGVVIPVVDLSRLFGTRSNPHASKKLIIMEYRGELFSVMSEESPDLLEEHDGEIVDIDRFFEEYRVK
;
A
#
# COMPACT_ATOMS: atom_id res chain seq x y z
N MET A 1 -3.95 -5.75 28.79
CA MET A 1 -4.11 -4.38 29.32
C MET A 1 -3.82 -3.42 28.19
N SER A 2 -4.70 -2.46 27.92
CA SER A 2 -4.60 -1.55 26.78
C SER A 2 -3.59 -0.43 27.04
N TYR A 3 -3.02 0.16 25.98
CA TYR A 3 -2.15 1.33 26.03
C TYR A 3 -2.81 2.52 26.77
N GLU A 4 -4.13 2.69 26.57
CA GLU A 4 -4.90 3.71 27.31
C GLU A 4 -4.93 3.47 28.83
N ASP A 5 -4.86 2.21 29.27
CA ASP A 5 -4.91 1.85 30.70
C ASP A 5 -3.60 2.19 31.43
N LEU A 6 -2.47 2.18 30.71
CA LEU A 6 -1.15 2.49 31.25
C LEU A 6 -0.93 4.01 31.37
N LEU A 7 -1.37 4.78 30.37
CA LEU A 7 -1.30 6.25 30.38
C LEU A 7 -2.13 6.87 31.52
N LYS A 8 -3.36 6.39 31.74
CA LYS A 8 -4.25 6.91 32.79
C LYS A 8 -3.73 6.66 34.21
N LYS A 9 -2.85 5.66 34.40
CA LYS A 9 -2.33 5.30 35.73
C LYS A 9 -1.03 6.03 36.10
N GLY A 10 -0.44 6.82 35.20
CA GLY A 10 0.79 7.56 35.49
C GLY A 10 1.98 6.67 35.85
N LEU A 11 1.99 5.40 35.41
CA LEU A 11 3.06 4.43 35.65
C LEU A 11 4.27 4.61 34.71
N LEU A 12 4.21 5.56 33.78
CA LEU A 12 5.31 5.93 32.88
C LEU A 12 5.45 7.47 32.88
N PRO A 13 6.68 8.02 32.94
CA PRO A 13 6.89 9.44 32.71
C PRO A 13 6.41 9.79 31.28
N ALA A 14 5.78 10.96 31.12
CA ALA A 14 5.17 11.39 29.85
C ALA A 14 6.16 11.46 28.67
N ASP A 15 7.46 11.42 28.98
CA ASP A 15 8.58 11.52 28.03
C ASP A 15 9.09 10.14 27.54
N GLU A 16 8.63 9.02 28.13
CA GLU A 16 9.06 7.64 27.77
C GLU A 16 8.03 6.86 26.94
N VAL A 17 6.96 7.52 26.50
CA VAL A 17 5.98 6.89 25.62
C VAL A 17 6.38 7.20 24.18
N GLU A 18 7.38 6.50 23.66
CA GLU A 18 7.70 6.53 22.23
C GLU A 18 6.47 6.05 21.46
N ALA A 19 5.93 6.93 20.62
CA ALA A 19 4.86 6.54 19.70
C ALA A 19 5.37 5.36 18.85
N PRO A 20 4.53 4.34 18.59
CA PRO A 20 4.96 3.19 17.81
C PRO A 20 5.54 3.65 16.47
N VAL A 21 6.78 3.24 16.19
CA VAL A 21 7.49 3.61 14.96
C VAL A 21 6.97 2.73 13.84
N ILE A 22 6.08 3.28 13.00
CA ILE A 22 5.62 2.56 11.80
C ILE A 22 6.70 2.73 10.73
N ASN A 23 7.21 1.62 10.20
CA ASN A 23 8.21 1.63 9.12
C ASN A 23 7.69 1.02 7.82
N PHE A 24 6.68 0.15 7.89
CA PHE A 24 6.17 -0.59 6.74
C PHE A 24 4.65 -0.55 6.64
N CYS A 25 4.18 -0.44 5.40
CA CYS A 25 2.82 -0.76 4.98
C CYS A 25 2.84 -2.15 4.35
N VAL A 26 2.26 -3.12 5.03
CA VAL A 26 2.23 -4.52 4.57
C VAL A 26 0.92 -4.78 3.86
N ILE A 27 1.01 -5.18 2.60
CA ILE A 27 -0.14 -5.53 1.76
C ILE A 27 -0.16 -7.02 1.45
N THR A 28 -1.35 -7.50 1.13
CA THR A 28 -1.55 -8.82 0.50
C THR A 28 -1.83 -8.60 -0.97
N ALA A 29 -1.01 -9.18 -1.83
CA ALA A 29 -1.24 -9.21 -3.27
C ALA A 29 -0.84 -10.57 -3.83
N ALA A 30 -1.67 -11.17 -4.68
CA ALA A 30 -1.42 -12.49 -5.24
C ALA A 30 -1.14 -13.57 -4.19
N GLU A 31 -1.87 -13.56 -3.07
CA GLU A 31 -1.67 -14.45 -1.91
C GLU A 31 -0.28 -14.32 -1.24
N LYS A 32 0.45 -13.24 -1.50
CA LYS A 32 1.76 -12.95 -0.90
C LYS A 32 1.71 -11.66 -0.08
N ARG A 33 2.42 -11.65 1.04
CA ARG A 33 2.65 -10.44 1.84
C ARG A 33 3.87 -9.70 1.32
N MET A 34 3.71 -8.39 1.15
CA MET A 34 4.75 -7.49 0.66
C MET A 34 4.83 -6.26 1.55
N SER A 35 6.03 -5.89 1.96
CA SER A 35 6.31 -4.78 2.85
C SER A 35 6.81 -3.58 2.06
N ILE A 36 5.98 -2.54 1.99
CA ILE A 36 6.30 -1.28 1.34
C ILE A 36 6.88 -0.34 2.41
N PRO A 37 8.08 0.22 2.22
CA PRO A 37 8.60 1.25 3.12
C PRO A 37 7.59 2.39 3.27
N ILE A 38 7.23 2.72 4.51
CA ILE A 38 6.21 3.74 4.79
C ILE A 38 6.57 5.10 4.20
N SER A 39 7.87 5.38 4.05
CA SER A 39 8.40 6.60 3.44
C SER A 39 7.98 6.79 1.98
N ALA A 40 7.65 5.71 1.27
CA ALA A 40 7.16 5.76 -0.11
C ALA A 40 5.64 5.91 -0.18
N VAL A 41 4.92 5.56 0.89
CA VAL A 41 3.45 5.61 0.95
C VAL A 41 2.97 7.03 1.22
N LYS A 42 2.06 7.52 0.38
CA LYS A 42 1.42 8.83 0.56
C LYS A 42 0.04 8.74 1.13
N GLU A 43 -0.73 7.74 0.69
CA GLU A 43 -2.13 7.61 1.08
C GLU A 43 -2.58 6.15 0.91
N ILE A 44 -3.48 5.73 1.79
CA ILE A 44 -4.20 4.46 1.67
C ILE A 44 -5.67 4.83 1.47
N THR A 45 -6.23 4.46 0.32
CA THR A 45 -7.63 4.78 -0.02
C THR A 45 -8.39 3.52 -0.38
N ASP A 46 -9.71 3.57 -0.25
CA ASP A 46 -10.58 2.60 -0.93
C ASP A 46 -10.39 2.69 -2.44
N ALA A 47 -10.53 1.55 -3.11
CA ALA A 47 -10.52 1.50 -4.57
C ALA A 47 -11.69 2.33 -5.12
N ALA A 48 -11.36 3.49 -5.71
CA ALA A 48 -12.29 4.27 -6.51
C ALA A 48 -12.63 3.55 -7.83
N ALA A 49 -13.57 4.11 -8.60
CA ALA A 49 -13.84 3.62 -9.94
C ALA A 49 -12.57 3.70 -10.81
N ILE A 50 -12.11 2.54 -11.29
CA ILE A 50 -10.92 2.44 -12.14
C ILE A 50 -11.32 2.61 -13.59
N MET A 51 -10.78 3.64 -14.24
CA MET A 51 -10.92 3.88 -15.67
C MET A 51 -9.98 2.93 -16.43
N PRO A 52 -10.49 2.07 -17.34
CA PRO A 52 -9.63 1.20 -18.13
C PRO A 52 -8.62 2.01 -18.96
N LEU A 53 -7.38 1.51 -19.04
CA LEU A 53 -6.34 2.10 -19.91
C LEU A 53 -6.11 1.18 -21.11
N PRO A 54 -6.61 1.53 -22.32
CA PRO A 54 -6.44 0.71 -23.52
C PRO A 54 -4.96 0.52 -23.88
N GLY A 55 -4.59 -0.70 -24.26
CA GLY A 55 -3.21 -1.02 -24.66
C GLY A 55 -2.20 -1.07 -23.51
N SER A 56 -2.64 -0.93 -22.26
CA SER A 56 -1.76 -1.03 -21.10
C SER A 56 -1.25 -2.47 -20.87
N PRO A 57 -0.08 -2.63 -20.24
CA PRO A 57 0.41 -3.95 -19.82
C PRO A 57 -0.61 -4.69 -18.94
N PRO A 58 -0.62 -6.03 -18.92
CA PRO A 58 -1.61 -6.81 -18.16
C PRO A 58 -1.69 -6.49 -16.67
N HIS A 59 -0.59 -6.04 -16.08
CA HIS A 59 -0.49 -5.67 -14.66
C HIS A 59 -1.13 -4.33 -14.33
N ILE A 60 -1.40 -3.51 -15.33
CA ILE A 60 -2.12 -2.26 -15.14
C ILE A 60 -3.61 -2.55 -15.17
N ARG A 61 -4.28 -2.28 -14.05
CA ARG A 61 -5.73 -2.40 -13.95
C ARG A 61 -6.42 -1.27 -14.71
N GLY A 62 -5.80 -0.10 -14.74
CA GLY A 62 -6.27 1.13 -15.33
C GLY A 62 -5.74 2.35 -14.59
N LEU A 63 -6.53 3.42 -14.57
CA LEU A 63 -6.24 4.70 -13.95
C LEU A 63 -7.30 5.07 -12.92
N ILE A 64 -6.92 5.77 -11.87
CA ILE A 64 -7.85 6.46 -10.95
C ILE A 64 -7.59 7.96 -10.98
N GLN A 65 -8.60 8.73 -10.60
CA GLN A 65 -8.49 10.16 -10.37
C GLN A 65 -8.51 10.42 -8.87
N LEU A 66 -7.40 10.89 -8.30
CA LEU A 66 -7.30 11.28 -6.90
C LEU A 66 -6.97 12.76 -6.79
N ARG A 67 -7.92 13.56 -6.29
CA ARG A 67 -7.77 15.02 -6.09
C ARG A 67 -7.25 15.77 -7.32
N GLY A 68 -7.72 15.40 -8.51
CA GLY A 68 -7.29 16.05 -9.76
C GLY A 68 -6.04 15.43 -10.40
N VAL A 69 -5.41 14.45 -9.74
CA VAL A 69 -4.24 13.74 -10.27
C VAL A 69 -4.64 12.37 -10.80
N VAL A 70 -4.17 12.05 -12.01
CA VAL A 70 -4.33 10.72 -12.63
C VAL A 70 -3.24 9.81 -12.09
N ILE A 71 -3.63 8.68 -11.50
CA ILE A 71 -2.70 7.72 -10.89
C ILE A 71 -2.91 6.33 -11.51
N PRO A 72 -1.86 5.68 -12.04
CA PRO A 72 -1.96 4.31 -12.53
C PRO A 72 -2.15 3.31 -11.37
N VAL A 73 -2.95 2.29 -11.64
CA VAL A 73 -3.23 1.21 -10.68
C VAL A 73 -2.58 -0.08 -11.15
N VAL A 74 -1.59 -0.54 -10.39
CA VAL A 74 -0.94 -1.84 -10.55
C VAL A 74 -1.73 -2.89 -9.76
N ASP A 75 -2.11 -3.97 -10.43
CA ASP A 75 -2.80 -5.14 -9.87
C ASP A 75 -1.89 -6.36 -10.04
N LEU A 76 -1.10 -6.64 -9.00
CA LEU A 76 -0.09 -7.71 -9.03
C LEU A 76 -0.72 -9.11 -9.16
N SER A 77 -1.96 -9.30 -8.72
CA SER A 77 -2.68 -10.57 -8.90
C SER A 77 -2.82 -10.92 -10.39
N ARG A 78 -2.85 -9.92 -11.28
CA ARG A 78 -2.83 -10.13 -12.74
C ARG A 78 -1.48 -10.61 -13.28
N LEU A 79 -0.37 -10.22 -12.66
CA LEU A 79 0.97 -10.68 -13.05
C LEU A 79 1.19 -12.13 -12.67
N PHE A 80 0.80 -12.49 -11.45
CA PHE A 80 1.05 -13.80 -10.89
C PHE A 80 0.00 -14.84 -11.30
N GLY A 81 -1.01 -14.44 -12.09
CA GLY A 81 -2.06 -15.33 -12.61
C GLY A 81 -3.03 -15.82 -11.53
N THR A 82 -3.01 -15.21 -10.35
CA THR A 82 -3.90 -15.53 -9.23
C THR A 82 -5.26 -14.87 -9.44
N ARG A 83 -6.33 -15.61 -9.15
CA ARG A 83 -7.69 -15.06 -9.24
C ARG A 83 -7.89 -14.07 -8.09
N SER A 84 -7.89 -12.77 -8.38
CA SER A 84 -8.26 -11.78 -7.36
C SER A 84 -9.66 -12.10 -6.87
N ASN A 85 -9.87 -12.18 -5.56
CA ASN A 85 -11.20 -12.34 -4.99
C ASN A 85 -12.08 -11.13 -5.39
N PRO A 86 -13.17 -11.31 -6.15
CA PRO A 86 -14.02 -10.20 -6.58
C PRO A 86 -14.82 -9.58 -5.42
N HIS A 87 -14.91 -10.25 -4.27
CA HIS A 87 -15.59 -9.79 -3.07
C HIS A 87 -14.66 -9.19 -2.01
N ALA A 88 -13.35 -9.20 -2.26
CA ALA A 88 -12.38 -8.57 -1.37
C ALA A 88 -12.56 -7.04 -1.35
N SER A 89 -12.48 -6.45 -0.16
CA SER A 89 -12.38 -4.99 -0.02
C SER A 89 -11.01 -4.56 -0.52
N LYS A 90 -10.97 -3.91 -1.68
CA LYS A 90 -9.71 -3.54 -2.33
C LYS A 90 -9.26 -2.18 -1.86
N LYS A 91 -8.07 -2.12 -1.25
CA LYS A 91 -7.39 -0.87 -0.93
C LYS A 91 -6.39 -0.53 -2.04
N LEU A 92 -6.18 0.76 -2.27
CA LEU A 92 -5.11 1.26 -3.11
C LEU A 92 -4.08 1.92 -2.21
N ILE A 93 -2.84 1.47 -2.31
CA ILE A 93 -1.69 2.12 -1.69
C ILE A 93 -1.12 3.08 -2.70
N ILE A 94 -1.28 4.37 -2.44
CA ILE A 94 -0.73 5.44 -3.26
C ILE A 94 0.71 5.66 -2.83
N MET A 95 1.64 5.57 -3.77
CA MET A 95 3.06 5.74 -3.56
C MET A 95 3.58 6.88 -4.44
N GLU A 96 4.63 7.56 -3.97
CA GLU A 96 5.35 8.55 -4.76
C GLU A 96 6.81 8.13 -4.89
N TYR A 97 7.31 8.20 -6.12
CA TYR A 97 8.74 8.02 -6.38
C TYR A 97 9.18 8.97 -7.49
N ARG A 98 10.28 9.70 -7.27
CA ARG A 98 10.82 10.70 -8.21
C ARG A 98 9.79 11.73 -8.70
N GLY A 99 8.84 12.10 -7.84
CA GLY A 99 7.77 13.08 -8.15
C GLY A 99 6.60 12.51 -8.96
N GLU A 100 6.61 11.20 -9.25
CA GLU A 100 5.52 10.51 -9.94
C GLU A 100 4.71 9.68 -8.96
N LEU A 101 3.38 9.76 -9.10
CA LEU A 101 2.45 8.97 -8.30
C LEU A 101 2.07 7.69 -9.04
N PHE A 102 2.06 6.59 -8.31
CA PHE A 102 1.59 5.29 -8.77
C PHE A 102 0.91 4.57 -7.62
N SER A 103 0.16 3.53 -7.92
CA SER A 103 -0.54 2.79 -6.86
C SER A 103 -0.49 1.30 -7.09
N VAL A 104 -0.55 0.56 -5.98
CA VAL A 104 -0.71 -0.88 -5.98
C VAL A 104 -2.00 -1.26 -5.26
N MET A 105 -2.69 -2.26 -5.81
CA MET A 105 -3.91 -2.81 -5.24
C MET A 105 -3.57 -3.87 -4.19
N SER A 106 -4.16 -3.72 -3.01
CA SER A 106 -4.15 -4.74 -1.94
C SER A 106 -5.47 -5.49 -1.92
N GLU A 107 -5.39 -6.81 -1.74
CA GLU A 107 -6.55 -7.70 -1.60
C GLU A 107 -7.22 -7.54 -0.23
N GLU A 108 -6.49 -7.04 0.76
CA GLU A 108 -6.98 -6.85 2.12
C GLU A 108 -6.61 -5.44 2.63
N SER A 109 -7.15 -5.07 3.79
CA SER A 109 -6.68 -3.87 4.49
C SER A 109 -5.19 -4.02 4.83
N PRO A 110 -4.35 -3.02 4.53
CA PRO A 110 -2.93 -3.09 4.85
C PRO A 110 -2.69 -3.03 6.35
N ASP A 111 -1.66 -3.74 6.81
CA ASP A 111 -1.13 -3.63 8.17
C ASP A 111 -0.04 -2.55 8.20
N LEU A 112 -0.03 -1.73 9.25
CA LEU A 112 1.03 -0.76 9.49
C LEU A 112 1.91 -1.26 10.63
N LEU A 113 3.14 -1.66 10.29
CA LEU A 113 4.04 -2.39 11.20
C LEU A 113 5.40 -1.68 11.33
N GLU A 114 6.06 -1.91 12.46
CA GLU A 114 7.44 -1.48 12.71
C GLU A 114 8.45 -2.37 11.98
N GLU A 115 8.19 -3.68 11.95
CA GLU A 115 9.00 -4.66 11.24
C GLU A 115 8.34 -5.04 9.92
N HIS A 116 9.17 -5.46 8.96
CA HIS A 116 8.64 -5.98 7.70
C HIS A 116 8.02 -7.37 7.91
N ASP A 117 7.01 -7.67 7.12
CA ASP A 117 6.41 -9.00 7.02
C ASP A 117 6.21 -9.35 5.54
N GLY A 118 6.81 -10.47 5.14
CA GLY A 118 6.97 -10.84 3.73
C GLY A 118 8.12 -10.12 3.01
N GLU A 119 8.01 -10.03 1.69
CA GLU A 119 9.06 -9.49 0.81
C GLU A 119 9.10 -7.96 0.88
N ILE A 120 10.28 -7.38 1.14
CA ILE A 120 10.45 -5.92 1.09
C ILE A 120 10.41 -5.45 -0.36
N VAL A 121 9.54 -4.49 -0.64
CA VAL A 121 9.42 -3.88 -1.97
C VAL A 121 10.55 -2.89 -2.17
N ASP A 122 11.45 -3.19 -3.10
CA ASP A 122 12.39 -2.22 -3.65
C ASP A 122 11.62 -1.25 -4.54
N ILE A 123 11.44 -0.01 -4.07
CA ILE A 123 10.63 1.00 -4.74
C ILE A 123 11.22 1.43 -6.09
N ASP A 124 12.55 1.51 -6.22
CA ASP A 124 13.20 1.90 -7.47
C ASP A 124 12.95 0.83 -8.54
N ARG A 125 13.19 -0.44 -8.19
CA ARG A 125 12.94 -1.58 -9.08
C ARG A 125 11.46 -1.70 -9.41
N PHE A 126 10.58 -1.61 -8.41
CA PHE A 126 9.14 -1.73 -8.60
C PHE A 126 8.61 -0.65 -9.54
N PHE A 127 9.07 0.60 -9.35
CA PHE A 127 8.69 1.71 -10.20
C PHE A 127 9.16 1.51 -11.65
N GLU A 128 10.42 1.15 -11.87
CA GLU A 128 10.93 0.94 -13.23
C GLU A 128 10.25 -0.24 -13.95
N GLU A 129 9.86 -1.28 -13.20
CA GLU A 129 9.23 -2.49 -13.76
C GLU A 129 7.74 -2.29 -14.09
N TYR A 130 7.00 -1.54 -13.26
CA TYR A 130 5.54 -1.45 -13.33
C TYR A 130 4.98 -0.06 -13.64
N ARG A 131 5.84 0.92 -13.96
CA ARG A 131 5.36 2.21 -14.48
C ARG A 131 4.67 2.07 -15.83
N VAL A 132 3.73 2.95 -16.09
CA VAL A 132 3.15 3.14 -17.42
C VAL A 132 4.16 3.96 -18.24
N LYS A 133 4.61 3.41 -19.38
CA LYS A 133 5.47 4.12 -20.34
C LYS A 133 4.64 4.92 -21.35
#